data_AF-A0A8B9NA63-F1
#
_entry.id   AF-A0A8B9NA63-F1
#
_cell.length_a   1.000
_cell.length_b   1.000
_cell.length_c   1.000
_cell.angle_alpha   90.00
_cell.angle_beta   90.00
_cell.angle_gamma   90.00
#
_symmetry.space_group_name_H-M   'P 1'
#
loop_
_entity.id
_entity.type
_entity.pdbx_description
1 polymer ?
#
loop_
_entity_poly.entity_id
_entity_poly.type
_entity_poly.pdbx_seq_one_letter_code
_entity_poly.pdbx_strand_id
1 'polypeptide(L)'
;MKRQFTETEWDVINSMSSEWMQLDMFHRHWALKESFLKAIGVGIGFNLQRIEFNVSPLQLEIGKVYKETKMLLDGDKEEDWTFEETRLDDHHHVAVALGKQEGLGQKHSDVCSMEPNQPQFIVLTFEDLVASGIPVTPEDSAYWDNFCSKQESPVKRN
;
A
#
# COMPACT_ATOMS: atom_id res chain seq x y z
N MET A 1 19.21 1.14 -0.65
CA MET A 1 17.95 1.91 -0.69
C MET A 1 18.06 3.36 -0.20
N LYS A 2 19.27 3.88 0.13
CA LYS A 2 19.43 5.23 0.70
C LYS A 2 18.77 6.36 -0.11
N ARG A 3 18.79 6.26 -1.44
CA ARG A 3 18.21 7.27 -2.36
C ARG A 3 16.69 7.26 -2.46
N GLN A 4 15.98 6.39 -1.74
CA GLN A 4 14.51 6.28 -1.84
C GLN A 4 13.75 6.99 -0.72
N PHE A 5 14.44 7.38 0.35
CA PHE A 5 13.86 8.08 1.51
C PHE A 5 14.65 9.33 1.82
N THR A 6 13.97 10.38 2.30
CA THR A 6 14.61 11.62 2.73
C THR A 6 15.45 11.39 3.99
N GLU A 7 16.26 12.38 4.37
CA GLU A 7 17.04 12.30 5.61
C GLU A 7 16.12 12.17 6.84
N THR A 8 15.03 12.93 6.88
CA THR A 8 14.05 12.88 7.98
C THR A 8 13.37 11.52 8.08
N GLU A 9 13.01 10.89 6.96
CA GLU A 9 12.49 9.51 6.97
C GLU A 9 13.54 8.52 7.48
N TRP A 10 14.80 8.66 7.06
CA TRP A 10 15.88 7.81 7.57
C TRP A 10 16.15 8.01 9.06
N ASP A 11 16.04 9.24 9.56
CA ASP A 11 16.18 9.52 10.99
C ASP A 11 15.10 8.79 11.80
N VAL A 12 13.85 8.81 11.33
CA VAL A 12 12.75 8.06 11.95
C VAL A 12 12.99 6.55 11.87
N ILE A 13 13.34 6.02 10.69
CA ILE A 13 13.64 4.59 10.50
C ILE A 13 14.74 4.16 11.47
N ASN A 14 15.86 4.87 11.49
CA ASN A 14 17.03 4.52 12.31
C ASN A 14 16.83 4.77 13.81
N SER A 15 15.83 5.55 14.21
CA SER A 15 15.49 5.75 15.63
C SER A 15 14.85 4.53 16.29
N MET A 16 14.43 3.54 15.50
CA MET A 16 13.87 2.30 16.03
C MET A 16 14.91 1.47 16.79
N SER A 17 14.47 0.80 17.85
CA SER A 17 15.35 0.17 18.85
C SER A 17 16.07 -1.11 18.41
N SER A 18 15.67 -1.71 17.28
CA SER A 18 16.30 -2.92 16.74
C SER A 18 16.28 -2.91 15.20
N GLU A 19 17.21 -3.61 14.57
CA GLU A 19 17.26 -3.73 13.10
C GLU A 19 15.95 -4.27 12.51
N TRP A 20 15.26 -5.16 13.23
CA TRP A 20 13.96 -5.68 12.79
C TRP A 20 12.88 -4.60 12.79
N MET A 21 12.84 -3.76 13.83
CA MET A 21 11.90 -2.63 13.87
C MET A 21 12.28 -1.51 12.88
N GLN A 22 13.57 -1.32 12.59
CA GLN A 22 14.02 -0.43 11.52
C GLN A 22 13.52 -0.95 10.16
N LEU A 23 13.61 -2.25 9.92
CA LEU A 23 13.11 -2.89 8.70
C LEU A 23 11.58 -2.81 8.59
N ASP A 24 10.85 -2.97 9.71
CA ASP A 24 9.40 -2.76 9.77
C ASP A 24 9.01 -1.33 9.37
N MET A 25 9.66 -0.33 9.98
CA MET A 25 9.43 1.09 9.66
C MET A 25 9.82 1.43 8.22
N PHE A 26 10.89 0.83 7.70
CA PHE A 26 11.28 0.94 6.30
C PHE A 26 10.17 0.44 5.36
N HIS A 27 9.58 -0.73 5.65
CA HIS A 27 8.50 -1.29 4.83
C HIS A 27 7.23 -0.46 4.91
N ARG A 28 6.92 0.11 6.06
CA ARG A 28 5.82 1.07 6.23
C ARG A 28 6.00 2.30 5.33
N HIS A 29 7.15 2.98 5.41
CA HIS A 29 7.43 4.13 4.54
C HIS A 29 7.45 3.76 3.05
N TRP A 30 7.97 2.59 2.72
CA TRP A 30 7.94 2.09 1.34
C TRP A 30 6.51 1.92 0.82
N ALA A 31 5.64 1.28 1.60
CA ALA A 31 4.24 1.10 1.26
C ALA A 31 3.51 2.44 1.06
N LEU A 32 3.77 3.42 1.92
CA LEU A 32 3.22 4.77 1.81
C LEU A 32 3.62 5.44 0.48
N LYS A 33 4.91 5.50 0.15
CA LYS A 33 5.38 6.06 -1.13
C LYS A 33 4.79 5.34 -2.33
N GLU A 34 4.80 4.01 -2.32
CA GLU A 34 4.23 3.21 -3.41
C GLU A 34 2.72 3.44 -3.57
N SER A 35 1.97 3.60 -2.48
CA SER A 35 0.53 3.88 -2.54
C SER A 35 0.24 5.23 -3.21
N PHE A 36 1.01 6.27 -2.88
CA PHE A 36 0.91 7.57 -3.53
C PHE A 36 1.26 7.49 -5.03
N LEU A 37 2.40 6.88 -5.38
CA LEU A 37 2.82 6.74 -6.77
C LEU A 37 1.81 6.00 -7.64
N LYS A 38 1.20 4.94 -7.08
CA LYS A 38 0.14 4.19 -7.76
C LYS A 38 -1.11 5.03 -7.94
N ALA A 39 -1.49 5.83 -6.93
CA ALA A 39 -2.66 6.68 -7.00
C ALA A 39 -2.52 7.76 -8.09
N ILE A 40 -1.33 8.33 -8.30
CA ILE A 40 -1.08 9.31 -9.37
C ILE A 40 -0.71 8.71 -10.73
N GLY A 41 -0.45 7.40 -10.79
CA GLY A 41 -0.24 6.67 -12.06
C GLY A 41 1.08 6.95 -12.79
N VAL A 42 2.13 7.44 -12.11
CA VAL A 42 3.40 7.87 -12.74
C VAL A 42 4.43 6.76 -12.96
N GLY A 43 4.24 5.58 -12.37
CA GLY A 43 5.15 4.44 -12.50
C GLY A 43 6.54 4.67 -11.88
N ILE A 44 7.57 4.05 -12.46
CA ILE A 44 8.93 3.91 -11.85
C ILE A 44 9.85 5.12 -12.00
N GLY A 45 9.48 6.11 -12.82
CA GLY A 45 10.35 7.25 -13.15
C GLY A 45 10.33 8.38 -12.11
N PHE A 46 9.48 8.27 -11.09
CA PHE A 46 9.32 9.32 -10.10
C PHE A 46 10.49 9.38 -9.12
N ASN A 47 11.02 10.58 -8.87
CA ASN A 47 12.05 10.78 -7.87
C ASN A 47 11.47 10.69 -6.46
N LEU A 48 11.67 9.55 -5.79
CA LEU A 48 11.15 9.27 -4.44
C LEU A 48 11.66 10.22 -3.35
N GLN A 49 12.76 10.95 -3.58
CA GLN A 49 13.26 11.98 -2.65
C GLN A 49 12.35 13.21 -2.56
N ARG A 50 11.46 13.41 -3.53
CA ARG A 50 10.51 14.54 -3.52
C ARG A 50 9.36 14.33 -2.53
N ILE A 51 9.09 13.07 -2.18
CA ILE A 51 8.02 12.71 -1.26
C ILE A 51 8.65 12.53 0.11
N GLU A 52 8.05 13.08 1.15
CA GLU A 52 8.41 12.81 2.54
C GLU A 52 7.16 12.44 3.33
N PHE A 53 7.20 11.34 4.05
CA PHE A 53 6.14 10.95 4.97
C PHE A 53 6.51 11.19 6.43
N ASN A 54 5.68 11.97 7.12
CA ASN A 54 5.72 12.13 8.56
C ASN A 54 4.72 11.13 9.17
N VAL A 55 5.23 9.95 9.51
CA VAL A 55 4.40 8.85 10.04
C VAL A 55 3.88 9.15 11.44
N SER A 56 2.60 8.84 11.66
CA SER A 56 1.96 8.95 12.97
C SER A 56 0.76 7.99 13.07
N PRO A 57 0.58 7.27 14.20
CA PRO A 57 1.52 7.11 15.30
C PRO A 57 2.75 6.27 14.87
N LEU A 58 3.82 6.24 15.66
CA LEU A 58 5.01 5.44 15.34
C LEU A 58 4.75 3.92 15.38
N GLN A 59 3.87 3.47 16.28
CA GLN A 59 3.52 2.07 16.42
C GLN A 59 2.07 1.84 16.01
N LEU A 60 1.86 0.89 15.10
CA LEU A 60 0.53 0.49 14.63
C LEU A 60 0.12 -0.84 15.29
N GLU A 61 -1.12 -0.90 15.75
CA GLU A 61 -1.75 -2.15 16.17
C GLU A 61 -2.29 -2.93 14.95
N ILE A 62 -2.27 -4.26 15.04
CA ILE A 62 -2.78 -5.13 13.97
C ILE A 62 -4.30 -4.94 13.82
N GLY A 63 -4.74 -4.86 12.58
CA GLY A 63 -6.15 -4.78 12.20
C GLY A 63 -6.81 -3.41 12.40
N LYS A 64 -6.09 -2.42 12.96
CA LYS A 64 -6.57 -1.04 13.10
C LYS A 64 -6.16 -0.17 11.92
N VAL A 65 -7.00 0.81 11.62
CA VAL A 65 -6.79 1.80 10.57
C VAL A 65 -6.32 3.11 11.19
N TYR A 66 -5.22 3.65 10.70
CA TYR A 66 -4.65 4.93 11.11
C TYR A 66 -4.66 5.92 9.95
N LYS A 67 -4.87 7.21 10.23
CA LYS A 67 -5.03 8.26 9.20
C LYS A 67 -4.20 9.52 9.48
N GLU A 68 -3.37 9.47 10.52
CA GLU A 68 -2.68 10.64 11.07
C GLU A 68 -1.41 10.98 10.29
N THR A 69 -0.85 10.03 9.55
CA THR A 69 0.31 10.22 8.69
C THR A 69 0.09 11.31 7.64
N LYS A 70 1.09 12.18 7.49
CA LYS A 70 1.07 13.30 6.55
C LYS A 70 2.18 13.16 5.52
N MET A 71 1.91 13.68 4.32
CA MET A 71 2.86 13.70 3.21
C MET A 71 3.26 15.14 2.90
N LEU A 72 4.53 15.33 2.60
CA LEU A 72 5.06 16.53 1.96
C LEU A 72 5.53 16.16 0.55
N LEU A 73 5.28 17.05 -0.40
CA LEU A 73 5.80 16.98 -1.75
C LEU A 73 6.67 18.21 -2.01
N ASP A 74 7.95 17.99 -2.31
CA ASP A 74 8.96 19.04 -2.47
C ASP A 74 9.06 20.01 -1.26
N GLY A 75 8.72 19.50 -0.07
CA GLY A 75 8.72 20.27 1.19
C GLY A 75 7.39 20.92 1.55
N ASP A 76 6.41 20.93 0.65
CA ASP A 76 5.08 21.49 0.89
C ASP A 76 4.11 20.41 1.37
N LYS A 77 3.32 20.72 2.40
CA LYS A 77 2.36 19.77 2.97
C LYS A 77 1.16 19.58 2.03
N GLU A 78 0.88 18.32 1.72
CA GLU A 78 -0.21 17.93 0.81
C GLU A 78 -1.49 17.60 1.60
N GLU A 79 -2.31 18.62 1.88
CA GLU A 79 -3.55 18.47 2.66
C GLU A 79 -4.70 17.82 1.88
N ASP A 80 -4.61 17.82 0.55
CA ASP A 80 -5.59 17.19 -0.35
C ASP A 80 -5.42 15.65 -0.39
N TRP A 81 -4.41 15.11 0.30
CA TRP A 81 -4.14 13.68 0.39
C TRP A 81 -4.39 13.15 1.80
N THR A 82 -5.09 12.03 1.89
CA THR A 82 -5.24 11.22 3.10
C THR A 82 -4.62 9.85 2.90
N PHE A 83 -3.95 9.34 3.93
CA PHE A 83 -3.32 8.02 3.89
C PHE A 83 -3.94 7.15 4.98
N GLU A 84 -4.49 6.00 4.59
CA GLU A 84 -4.96 4.99 5.54
C GLU A 84 -3.88 3.91 5.67
N GLU A 85 -3.45 3.66 6.90
CA GLU A 85 -2.44 2.65 7.21
C GLU A 85 -3.03 1.51 8.03
N THR A 86 -2.66 0.28 7.71
CA THR A 86 -3.11 -0.91 8.44
C THR A 86 -2.00 -1.97 8.46
N ARG A 87 -1.75 -2.56 9.63
CA ARG A 87 -0.98 -3.82 9.73
C ARG A 87 -1.97 -4.98 9.67
N LEU A 88 -1.89 -5.81 8.63
CA LEU A 88 -2.77 -6.98 8.49
C LEU A 88 -2.41 -8.07 9.49
N ASP A 89 -1.12 -8.21 9.74
CA ASP A 89 -0.52 -9.12 10.70
C ASP A 89 0.85 -8.56 11.16
N ASP A 90 1.70 -9.40 11.75
CA ASP A 90 3.01 -8.98 12.24
C ASP A 90 4.00 -8.55 11.14
N HIS A 91 3.78 -8.94 9.89
CA HIS A 91 4.76 -8.84 8.80
C HIS A 91 4.27 -8.01 7.61
N HIS A 92 2.97 -7.68 7.53
CA HIS A 92 2.38 -7.03 6.37
C HIS A 92 1.80 -5.65 6.70
N HIS A 93 2.39 -4.62 6.08
CA HIS A 93 1.86 -3.25 6.07
C HIS A 93 1.05 -3.01 4.80
N VAL A 94 -0.07 -2.31 4.96
CA VAL A 94 -0.88 -1.78 3.86
C VAL A 94 -1.02 -0.28 4.03
N ALA A 95 -0.86 0.43 2.92
CA ALA A 95 -1.10 1.86 2.82
C ALA A 95 -2.06 2.13 1.65
N VAL A 96 -3.08 2.95 1.89
CA VAL A 96 -4.05 3.41 0.88
C VAL A 96 -3.93 4.91 0.77
N ALA A 97 -3.52 5.41 -0.40
CA ALA A 97 -3.48 6.84 -0.70
C ALA A 97 -4.81 7.29 -1.31
N LEU A 98 -5.43 8.30 -0.71
CA LEU A 98 -6.70 8.88 -1.13
C LEU A 98 -6.46 10.35 -1.47
N GLY A 99 -6.44 10.66 -2.77
CA GLY A 99 -6.28 12.03 -3.26
C GLY A 99 -7.63 12.76 -3.36
N LYS A 100 -7.57 14.05 -3.69
CA LYS A 100 -8.75 14.88 -3.94
C LYS A 100 -9.63 14.26 -5.02
N GLN A 101 -10.92 14.13 -4.74
CA GLN A 101 -11.92 13.85 -5.77
C GLN A 101 -12.05 15.10 -6.65
N GLU A 102 -11.20 15.23 -7.66
CA GLU A 102 -11.38 16.26 -8.68
C GLU A 102 -12.65 15.94 -9.50
N GLY A 103 -13.75 16.61 -9.15
CA GLY A 103 -14.71 17.12 -10.13
C GLY A 103 -15.38 16.16 -11.12
N LEU A 104 -15.49 14.86 -10.88
CA LEU A 104 -16.49 14.05 -11.58
C LEU A 104 -17.86 14.36 -10.99
N GLY A 105 -18.51 15.38 -11.55
CA GLY A 105 -19.87 15.79 -11.28
C GLY A 105 -20.90 14.72 -11.67
N GLN A 106 -20.90 13.58 -10.97
CA GLN A 106 -22.05 12.71 -10.87
C GLN A 106 -22.47 12.65 -9.41
N LYS A 107 -23.56 13.37 -9.14
CA LYS A 107 -24.41 13.15 -7.98
C LYS A 107 -24.91 11.70 -8.01
N HIS A 108 -24.11 10.77 -7.50
CA HIS A 108 -24.65 9.53 -6.96
C HIS A 108 -24.94 9.80 -5.48
N SER A 109 -26.09 10.43 -5.25
CA SER A 109 -26.63 10.77 -3.93
C SER A 109 -27.16 9.57 -3.14
N ASP A 110 -26.71 8.35 -3.44
CA ASP A 110 -27.22 7.12 -2.82
C ASP A 110 -26.08 6.22 -2.30
N VAL A 111 -24.95 6.79 -1.89
CA VAL A 111 -24.06 6.06 -0.98
C VAL A 111 -24.57 6.34 0.42
N CYS A 112 -25.36 5.38 0.92
CA CYS A 112 -25.76 5.29 2.32
C CYS A 112 -24.60 5.74 3.21
N SER A 113 -24.84 6.81 3.96
CA SER A 113 -24.08 7.16 5.16
C SER A 113 -24.20 5.99 6.14
N MET A 114 -23.42 4.94 5.91
CA MET A 114 -23.16 3.89 6.86
C MET A 114 -22.39 4.54 8.00
N GLU A 115 -22.82 4.25 9.23
CA GLU A 115 -22.12 4.60 10.47
C GLU A 115 -20.60 4.33 10.37
N PRO A 116 -19.76 5.03 11.15
CA PRO A 116 -18.31 5.06 10.98
C PRO A 116 -17.66 3.77 11.48
N ASN A 117 -17.98 2.62 10.89
CA ASN A 117 -17.09 1.47 10.96
C ASN A 117 -15.85 1.83 10.14
N GLN A 118 -14.72 1.95 10.82
CA GLN A 118 -13.44 2.18 10.17
C GLN A 118 -13.26 1.15 9.05
N PRO A 119 -12.79 1.55 7.85
CA PRO A 119 -12.67 0.65 6.72
C PRO A 119 -11.62 -0.43 7.02
N GLN A 120 -12.04 -1.57 7.56
CA GLN A 120 -11.17 -2.69 7.84
C GLN A 120 -11.08 -3.59 6.60
N PHE A 121 -9.87 -4.03 6.26
CA PHE A 121 -9.67 -5.01 5.19
C PHE A 121 -10.44 -6.30 5.49
N ILE A 122 -11.13 -6.82 4.47
CA ILE A 122 -11.82 -8.11 4.53
C ILE A 122 -10.95 -9.12 3.80
N VAL A 123 -10.60 -10.21 4.48
CA VAL A 123 -9.88 -11.34 3.87
C VAL A 123 -10.90 -12.21 3.14
N LEU A 124 -10.74 -12.34 1.82
CA LEU A 124 -11.61 -13.15 0.96
C LEU A 124 -10.98 -14.52 0.68
N THR A 125 -11.83 -15.55 0.65
CA THR A 125 -11.47 -16.90 0.20
C THR A 125 -11.54 -17.02 -1.32
N PHE A 126 -11.05 -18.14 -1.89
CA PHE A 126 -11.20 -18.39 -3.31
C PHE A 126 -12.69 -18.45 -3.71
N GLU A 127 -13.52 -19.10 -2.89
CA GLU A 127 -14.96 -19.20 -3.08
C GLU A 127 -15.63 -17.83 -3.14
N ASP A 128 -15.21 -16.89 -2.26
CA ASP A 128 -15.70 -15.51 -2.30
C ASP A 128 -15.33 -14.81 -3.61
N LEU A 129 -14.08 -15.00 -4.07
CA LEU A 129 -13.59 -14.38 -5.31
C LEU A 129 -14.32 -14.88 -6.56
N VAL A 130 -14.70 -16.17 -6.58
CA VAL A 130 -15.35 -16.80 -7.76
C VAL A 130 -16.87 -16.90 -7.66
N ALA A 131 -17.48 -16.46 -6.56
CA ALA A 131 -18.92 -16.60 -6.31
C ALA A 131 -19.81 -16.07 -7.45
N SER A 132 -19.37 -15.01 -8.14
CA SER A 132 -20.03 -14.42 -9.31
C SER A 132 -19.23 -14.57 -10.61
N GLY A 133 -18.20 -15.43 -10.60
CA GLY A 133 -17.34 -15.66 -11.75
C GLY A 133 -18.06 -16.43 -12.85
N ILE A 134 -18.03 -15.89 -14.08
CA ILE A 134 -18.55 -16.55 -15.27
C ILE A 134 -17.39 -16.78 -16.24
N PRO A 135 -17.17 -18.02 -16.72
CA PRO A 135 -16.11 -18.29 -17.70
C PRO A 135 -16.31 -17.46 -18.97
N VAL A 136 -15.29 -16.69 -19.36
CA VAL A 136 -15.29 -15.89 -20.60
C VAL A 136 -14.62 -16.65 -21.75
N THR A 137 -13.74 -17.59 -21.44
CA THR A 137 -13.00 -18.42 -22.40
C THR A 137 -13.14 -19.90 -22.03
N PRO A 138 -13.00 -20.83 -23.00
CA PRO A 138 -12.89 -22.25 -22.71
C PRO A 138 -11.71 -22.55 -21.78
N GLU A 139 -11.76 -23.70 -21.12
CA GLU A 139 -10.63 -24.23 -20.36
C GLU A 139 -9.41 -24.44 -21.27
N ASP A 140 -8.24 -24.02 -20.78
CA ASP A 140 -6.97 -24.22 -21.46
C ASP A 140 -5.99 -24.91 -20.48
N SER A 141 -5.81 -26.21 -20.67
CA SER A 141 -4.94 -27.04 -19.83
C SER A 141 -3.47 -26.64 -19.92
N ALA A 142 -3.06 -25.95 -21.00
CA ALA A 142 -1.68 -25.52 -21.18
C ALA A 142 -1.24 -24.52 -20.11
N TYR A 143 -2.16 -23.76 -19.50
CA TYR A 143 -1.83 -22.86 -18.38
C TYR A 143 -1.22 -23.62 -17.20
N TRP A 144 -1.79 -24.78 -16.85
CA TRP A 144 -1.31 -25.61 -15.74
C TRP A 144 0.01 -26.30 -16.09
N ASP A 145 0.10 -26.92 -17.28
CA ASP A 145 1.31 -27.62 -17.73
C ASP A 145 2.51 -26.66 -17.78
N ASN A 146 2.29 -25.44 -18.29
CA ASN A 146 3.33 -24.41 -18.33
C ASN A 146 3.74 -23.94 -16.93
N PHE A 147 2.82 -23.87 -15.96
CA PHE A 147 3.16 -23.55 -14.58
C PHE A 147 4.04 -24.65 -13.96
N CYS A 148 3.62 -25.91 -14.05
CA CYS A 148 4.35 -27.05 -13.49
C CYS A 148 5.74 -27.26 -14.11
N SER A 149 5.95 -26.82 -15.35
CA SER A 149 7.25 -26.92 -16.02
C SER A 149 8.31 -25.93 -15.49
N LYS A 150 7.90 -24.88 -14.75
CA LYS A 150 8.82 -23.87 -14.21
C LYS A 150 9.59 -24.43 -13.02
N GLN A 151 10.88 -24.11 -12.94
CA GLN A 151 11.68 -24.41 -11.74
C GLN A 151 11.12 -23.65 -10.53
N GLU A 152 10.91 -24.35 -9.41
CA GLU A 152 10.40 -23.77 -8.17
C GLU A 152 11.32 -22.70 -7.57
N SER A 153 12.62 -22.77 -7.86
CA SER A 153 13.60 -21.82 -7.35
C SER A 153 14.50 -21.29 -8.47
N PRO A 154 14.88 -20.00 -8.42
CA PRO A 154 15.82 -19.45 -9.36
C PRO A 154 17.20 -20.08 -9.18
N VAL A 155 17.88 -20.34 -10.29
CA VAL A 155 19.27 -20.82 -10.28
C VAL A 155 20.13 -19.75 -9.62
N LYS A 156 20.65 -20.04 -8.43
CA LYS A 156 21.58 -19.15 -7.73
C LYS A 156 22.86 -19.05 -8.57
N ARG A 157 23.19 -17.86 -9.05
CA ARG A 157 24.55 -17.57 -9.54
C ARG A 157 25.46 -17.44 -8.32
N ASN A 158 26.41 -18.37 -8.19
CA ASN A 158 27.51 -18.27 -7.24
C ASN A 158 28.50 -17.17 -7.67
#